data_AF-A0A352IY11-F1
#
_entry.id   AF-A0A352IY11-F1
#
_cell.length_a   1.000
_cell.length_b   1.000
_cell.length_c   1.000
_cell.angle_alpha   90.00
_cell.angle_beta   90.00
_cell.angle_gamma   90.00
#
_symmetry.space_group_name_H-M   'P 1'
#
loop_
_entity.id
_entity.type
_entity.pdbx_description
1 polymer ?
#
loop_
_entity_poly.entity_id
_entity_poly.type
_entity_poly.pdbx_seq_one_letter_code
_entity_poly.pdbx_strand_id
1 'polypeptide(L)'
;SSLEDGTTETILELAPRKDLHLASAAARLERSGRYRVLVAAGWYKAFPPDYEGTPLRVEAGDWLNEARTREVEGHITIDRQRYLHVNVHLNHWQLAEETSEPPVEAATELSEETPPAPDASGASDSAPMSAATGETAGQQLPVLAEPAPLELLTWIRETRRMRSEEIHFLDSPTIGVLVFFKKIEATE
;
A
#
# COMPACT_ATOMS: atom_id res chain seq x y z
N SER A 1 -3.16 -6.97 -10.19
CA SER A 1 -3.06 -5.51 -10.12
C SER A 1 -4.00 -4.87 -11.14
N SER A 2 -4.65 -3.74 -10.83
CA SER A 2 -5.39 -2.96 -11.85
C SER A 2 -4.48 -1.85 -12.41
N LEU A 3 -4.49 -1.70 -13.73
CA LEU A 3 -3.80 -0.64 -14.48
C LEU A 3 -4.64 0.64 -14.50
N GLU A 4 -4.00 1.78 -14.78
CA GLU A 4 -4.66 3.10 -14.88
C GLU A 4 -5.76 3.12 -15.96
N ASP A 5 -5.63 2.31 -17.01
CA ASP A 5 -6.63 2.13 -18.07
C ASP A 5 -7.82 1.22 -17.67
N GLY A 6 -7.94 0.85 -16.39
CA GLY A 6 -8.98 -0.04 -15.88
C GLY A 6 -8.81 -1.52 -16.25
N THR A 7 -7.67 -1.88 -16.86
CA THR A 7 -7.32 -3.26 -17.21
C THR A 7 -6.77 -3.99 -15.99
N THR A 8 -7.21 -5.22 -15.71
CA THR A 8 -6.71 -6.02 -14.58
C THR A 8 -5.63 -6.99 -15.04
N GLU A 9 -4.42 -6.86 -14.53
CA GLU A 9 -3.35 -7.85 -14.63
C GLU A 9 -3.51 -8.88 -13.51
N THR A 10 -3.50 -10.16 -13.86
CA THR A 10 -3.64 -11.23 -12.88
C THR A 10 -3.04 -12.53 -13.39
N ILE A 11 -2.61 -13.35 -12.44
CA ILE A 11 -2.18 -14.74 -12.69
C ILE A 11 -3.37 -15.72 -12.68
N LEU A 12 -4.58 -15.23 -12.37
CA LEU A 12 -5.80 -16.01 -12.32
C LEU A 12 -6.53 -15.95 -13.68
N GLU A 13 -7.13 -17.07 -14.07
CA GLU A 13 -8.05 -17.10 -15.20
C GLU A 13 -9.39 -16.46 -14.78
N LEU A 14 -9.59 -15.21 -15.16
CA LEU A 14 -10.80 -14.46 -14.80
C LEU A 14 -11.99 -14.90 -15.65
N ALA A 15 -13.13 -15.04 -14.99
CA ALA A 15 -14.41 -15.13 -15.66
C ALA A 15 -14.74 -13.80 -16.36
N PRO A 16 -15.38 -13.84 -17.54
CA PRO A 16 -15.81 -12.62 -18.22
C PRO A 16 -16.71 -11.76 -17.33
N ARG A 17 -16.58 -10.43 -17.43
CA ARG A 17 -17.33 -9.48 -16.58
C ARG A 17 -18.86 -9.71 -16.63
N LYS A 18 -19.39 -10.11 -17.79
CA LYS A 18 -20.82 -10.44 -17.99
C LYS A 18 -21.30 -11.67 -17.20
N ASP A 19 -20.39 -12.57 -16.85
CA ASP A 19 -20.68 -13.82 -16.14
C ASP A 19 -20.51 -13.66 -14.62
N LEU A 20 -19.98 -12.52 -14.17
CA LEU A 20 -19.84 -12.20 -12.75
C LEU A 20 -21.22 -11.96 -12.13
N HIS A 21 -21.48 -12.65 -11.02
CA HIS A 21 -22.73 -12.46 -10.27
C HIS A 21 -22.90 -11.00 -9.80
N LEU A 22 -21.80 -10.33 -9.45
CA LEU A 22 -21.78 -8.95 -8.97
C LEU A 22 -21.67 -7.91 -10.11
N ALA A 23 -21.76 -8.30 -11.39
CA ALA A 23 -21.62 -7.37 -12.51
C ALA A 23 -22.64 -6.21 -12.46
N SER A 24 -23.89 -6.53 -12.14
CA SER A 24 -24.97 -5.53 -12.03
C SER A 24 -24.77 -4.61 -10.81
N ALA A 25 -24.28 -5.15 -9.70
CA ALA A 25 -23.95 -4.39 -8.50
C ALA A 25 -22.80 -3.41 -8.77
N ALA A 26 -21.72 -3.88 -9.41
CA ALA A 26 -20.59 -3.04 -9.84
C ALA A 26 -21.04 -1.90 -10.76
N ALA A 27 -21.83 -2.21 -11.80
CA ALA A 27 -22.35 -1.20 -12.72
C ALA A 27 -23.28 -0.17 -12.04
N ARG A 28 -24.00 -0.58 -10.98
CA ARG A 28 -24.82 0.33 -10.19
C ARG A 28 -23.97 1.25 -9.32
N LEU A 29 -22.90 0.74 -8.71
CA LEU A 29 -21.94 1.53 -7.94
C LEU A 29 -21.28 2.58 -8.83
N GLU A 30 -20.78 2.17 -9.99
CA GLU A 30 -20.19 3.06 -11.00
C GLU A 30 -21.18 4.15 -11.44
N ARG A 31 -22.41 3.78 -11.81
CA ARG A 31 -23.44 4.74 -12.24
C ARG A 31 -23.85 5.72 -11.14
N SER A 32 -23.74 5.31 -9.87
CA SER A 32 -24.13 6.18 -8.76
C SER A 32 -23.19 7.37 -8.58
N GLY A 33 -21.94 7.28 -9.06
CA GLY A 33 -20.89 8.29 -8.88
C GLY A 33 -20.41 8.47 -7.43
N ARG A 34 -21.03 7.80 -6.45
CA ARG A 34 -20.68 7.88 -5.02
C ARG A 34 -19.53 6.96 -4.63
N TYR A 35 -19.24 5.97 -5.48
CA TYR A 35 -18.23 4.96 -5.26
C TYR A 35 -17.38 4.83 -6.51
N ARG A 36 -16.05 4.68 -6.32
CA ARG A 36 -15.13 4.29 -7.38
C ARG A 36 -14.88 2.78 -7.28
N VAL A 37 -15.25 2.03 -8.31
CA VAL A 37 -14.98 0.59 -8.37
C VAL A 37 -13.54 0.38 -8.82
N LEU A 38 -12.66 0.01 -7.89
CA LEU A 38 -11.23 -0.21 -8.16
C LEU A 38 -10.96 -1.52 -8.91
N VAL A 39 -11.70 -2.57 -8.54
CA VAL A 39 -11.60 -3.91 -9.14
C VAL A 39 -12.97 -4.56 -9.11
N ALA A 40 -13.37 -5.20 -10.20
CA ALA A 40 -14.50 -6.12 -10.22
C ALA A 40 -14.13 -7.34 -11.07
N ALA A 41 -13.75 -8.41 -10.38
CA ALA A 41 -13.25 -9.65 -10.95
C ALA A 41 -13.89 -10.85 -10.27
N GLY A 42 -13.84 -11.99 -10.94
CA GLY A 42 -14.21 -13.29 -10.39
C GLY A 42 -13.55 -14.38 -11.21
N TRP A 43 -13.37 -15.54 -10.60
CA TRP A 43 -12.72 -16.69 -11.23
C TRP A 43 -13.34 -17.97 -10.67
N TYR A 44 -13.09 -19.08 -11.36
CA TYR A 44 -13.52 -20.39 -10.92
C TYR A 44 -12.42 -21.04 -10.07
N LYS A 45 -12.79 -21.54 -8.90
CA LYS A 45 -11.86 -22.24 -8.01
C LYS A 45 -12.59 -23.35 -7.27
N ALA A 46 -11.96 -24.52 -7.22
CA ALA A 46 -12.38 -25.58 -6.33
C ALA A 46 -11.84 -25.31 -4.92
N PHE A 47 -12.74 -25.34 -3.94
CA PHE A 47 -12.40 -25.27 -2.53
C PHE A 47 -12.73 -26.63 -1.92
N PRO A 48 -11.85 -27.66 -1.92
CA PRO A 48 -12.10 -28.92 -1.21
C PRO A 48 -12.18 -28.72 0.31
N PRO A 49 -12.67 -29.71 1.09
CA PRO A 49 -12.53 -29.69 2.54
C PRO A 49 -11.07 -29.49 2.95
N ASP A 50 -10.85 -28.69 3.99
CA ASP A 50 -9.52 -28.31 4.51
C ASP A 50 -8.62 -27.61 3.48
N TYR A 51 -9.24 -26.88 2.54
CA TYR A 51 -8.51 -26.06 1.59
C TYR A 51 -7.88 -24.85 2.31
N GLU A 52 -6.57 -24.70 2.17
CA GLU A 52 -5.82 -23.52 2.57
C GLU A 52 -5.49 -22.68 1.32
N GLY A 53 -5.95 -21.43 1.32
CA GLY A 53 -5.74 -20.52 0.23
C GLY A 53 -4.34 -19.92 0.24
N THR A 54 -3.79 -19.72 -0.95
CA THR A 54 -2.62 -18.84 -1.10
C THR A 54 -3.08 -17.38 -1.03
N PRO A 55 -2.35 -16.48 -0.33
CA PRO A 55 -2.66 -15.06 -0.33
C PRO A 55 -2.67 -14.48 -1.74
N LEU A 56 -3.80 -13.92 -2.16
CA LEU A 56 -3.95 -13.20 -3.42
C LEU A 56 -3.54 -11.74 -3.20
N ARG A 57 -2.44 -11.32 -3.82
CA ARG A 57 -1.99 -9.93 -3.81
C ARG A 57 -3.03 -9.04 -4.50
N VAL A 58 -3.40 -7.95 -3.83
CA VAL A 58 -4.28 -6.91 -4.37
C VAL A 58 -3.50 -5.61 -4.43
N GLU A 59 -3.50 -5.01 -5.61
CA GLU A 59 -2.87 -3.73 -5.93
C GLU A 59 -3.83 -3.01 -6.88
N ALA A 60 -4.51 -1.97 -6.38
CA ALA A 60 -5.61 -1.35 -7.08
C ALA A 60 -5.67 0.16 -6.82
N GLY A 61 -6.35 0.88 -7.72
CA GLY A 61 -6.47 2.33 -7.66
C GLY A 61 -5.31 3.06 -8.28
N ASP A 62 -5.11 4.33 -7.91
CA ASP A 62 -4.16 5.21 -8.56
C ASP A 62 -2.71 4.78 -8.25
N TRP A 63 -1.80 5.01 -9.20
CA TRP A 63 -0.37 4.74 -9.00
C TRP A 63 0.29 5.96 -8.35
N LEU A 64 0.79 5.78 -7.12
CA LEU A 64 1.52 6.79 -6.37
C LEU A 64 2.97 6.79 -6.84
N ASN A 65 3.26 7.55 -7.91
CA ASN A 65 4.57 7.59 -8.57
C ASN A 65 5.74 7.81 -7.60
N GLU A 66 5.59 8.75 -6.67
CA GLU A 66 6.65 9.13 -5.73
C GLU A 66 6.97 8.00 -4.74
N ALA A 67 5.96 7.23 -4.35
CA ALA A 67 6.10 6.11 -3.42
C ALA A 67 6.25 4.73 -4.11
N ARG A 68 6.07 4.68 -5.44
CA ARG A 68 6.14 3.47 -6.29
C ARG A 68 5.21 2.35 -5.82
N THR A 69 3.99 2.71 -5.44
CA THR A 69 2.96 1.79 -4.92
C THR A 69 1.59 2.16 -5.47
N ARG A 70 0.60 1.27 -5.31
CA ARG A 70 -0.81 1.60 -5.58
C ARG A 70 -1.47 2.19 -4.33
N GLU A 71 -2.51 3.01 -4.53
CA GLU A 71 -3.28 3.58 -3.43
C GLU A 71 -3.86 2.49 -2.51
N VAL A 72 -4.30 1.35 -3.05
CA VAL A 72 -4.79 0.21 -2.28
C VAL A 72 -3.88 -0.99 -2.49
N GLU A 73 -3.27 -1.46 -1.40
CA GLU A 73 -2.42 -2.65 -1.41
C GLU A 73 -2.73 -3.62 -0.27
N GLY A 74 -2.49 -4.90 -0.54
CA GLY A 74 -2.55 -5.93 0.49
C GLY A 74 -2.81 -7.30 -0.08
N HIS A 75 -3.52 -8.13 0.67
CA HIS A 75 -3.86 -9.48 0.23
C HIS A 75 -5.23 -9.94 0.72
N ILE A 76 -5.77 -10.90 -0.03
CA ILE A 76 -7.00 -11.62 0.32
C ILE A 76 -6.68 -13.11 0.32
N THR A 77 -7.03 -13.81 1.39
CA THR A 77 -6.90 -15.26 1.48
C THR A 77 -8.29 -15.88 1.62
N ILE A 78 -8.50 -17.02 0.97
CA ILE A 78 -9.76 -17.77 1.04
C ILE A 78 -9.44 -19.19 1.49
N ASP A 79 -9.91 -19.55 2.68
CA ASP A 79 -9.73 -20.87 3.27
C ASP A 79 -11.08 -21.58 3.38
N ARG A 80 -11.10 -22.92 3.28
CA ARG A 80 -12.30 -23.72 3.51
C ARG A 80 -12.04 -24.77 4.59
N GLN A 81 -12.63 -24.53 5.75
CA GLN A 81 -12.82 -25.55 6.78
C GLN A 81 -14.25 -26.09 6.67
N ARG A 82 -15.04 -26.04 7.76
CA ARG A 82 -16.51 -26.27 7.71
C ARG A 82 -17.25 -25.20 6.91
N TYR A 83 -16.65 -24.02 6.77
CA TYR A 83 -17.18 -22.87 6.05
C TYR A 83 -16.06 -22.21 5.24
N LEU A 84 -16.44 -21.38 4.27
CA LEU A 84 -15.50 -20.47 3.62
C LEU A 84 -15.16 -19.35 4.59
N HIS A 85 -13.86 -19.11 4.78
CA HIS A 85 -13.34 -17.98 5.51
C HIS A 85 -12.59 -17.11 4.53
N VAL A 86 -12.93 -15.84 4.51
CA VAL A 86 -12.19 -14.84 3.72
C VAL A 86 -11.48 -13.95 4.71
N ASN A 87 -10.15 -13.93 4.60
CA ASN A 87 -9.28 -13.01 5.31
C ASN A 87 -8.92 -11.88 4.35
N VAL A 88 -9.23 -10.64 4.73
CA VAL A 88 -8.90 -9.45 3.98
C VAL A 88 -7.94 -8.61 4.81
N HIS A 89 -6.76 -8.36 4.23
CA HIS A 89 -5.76 -7.48 4.80
C HIS A 89 -5.36 -6.44 3.75
N LEU A 90 -6.07 -5.30 3.72
CA LEU A 90 -5.87 -4.21 2.77
C LEU A 90 -5.53 -2.92 3.50
N ASN A 91 -4.64 -2.13 2.91
CA ASN A 91 -4.30 -0.78 3.31
C ASN A 91 -4.70 0.19 2.20
N HIS A 92 -5.18 1.36 2.58
CA HIS A 92 -5.37 2.49 1.68
C HIS A 92 -4.37 3.57 2.06
N TRP A 93 -3.51 3.95 1.12
CA TRP A 93 -2.41 4.87 1.29
C TRP A 93 -2.69 6.20 0.57
N GLN A 94 -2.15 7.28 1.13
CA GLN A 94 -1.97 8.55 0.44
C GLN A 94 -0.53 9.02 0.59
N LEU A 95 -0.08 9.94 -0.27
CA LEU A 95 1.21 10.61 -0.04
C LEU A 95 1.11 11.42 1.24
N ALA A 96 2.11 11.29 2.12
CA ALA A 96 2.16 12.10 3.32
C ALA A 96 2.40 13.55 2.91
N GLU A 97 1.54 14.47 3.37
CA GLU A 97 1.86 15.89 3.27
C GLU A 97 3.10 16.13 4.11
N GLU A 98 4.15 16.71 3.52
CA GLU A 98 5.34 17.15 4.24
C GLU A 98 4.97 18.28 5.20
N THR A 99 4.32 17.94 6.32
CA THR A 99 4.25 18.84 7.47
C THR A 99 5.66 18.87 8.04
N SER A 100 6.45 19.77 7.47
CA SER A 100 7.75 20.18 7.98
C SER A 100 7.52 20.93 9.30
N GLU A 101 7.14 20.22 10.36
CA GLU A 101 7.39 20.70 11.71
C GLU A 101 8.72 20.11 12.15
N PRO A 102 9.83 20.88 12.10
CA PRO A 102 11.00 20.49 12.88
C PRO A 102 10.56 20.37 14.34
N PRO A 103 11.18 19.48 15.15
CA PRO A 103 11.07 19.58 16.59
C PRO A 103 11.57 20.96 16.99
N VAL A 104 10.65 21.90 17.19
CA VAL A 104 10.90 23.10 17.96
C VAL A 104 11.04 22.63 19.40
N GLU A 105 12.23 22.16 19.76
CA GLU A 105 12.68 22.17 21.15
C GLU A 105 12.73 23.63 21.61
N ALA A 106 11.55 24.12 21.99
CA ALA A 106 11.38 25.31 22.77
C ALA A 106 11.89 25.02 24.18
N ALA A 107 13.01 25.64 24.54
CA ALA A 107 13.10 26.57 25.66
C ALA A 107 14.56 26.75 26.08
N THR A 108 15.12 27.85 25.61
CA THR A 108 16.09 28.67 26.31
C THR A 108 15.64 28.94 27.75
N GLU A 109 16.64 29.13 28.62
CA GLU A 109 16.67 29.76 29.97
C GLU A 109 16.98 28.75 31.09
N LEU A 110 18.18 28.80 31.68
CA LEU A 110 18.60 29.87 32.60
C LEU A 110 20.10 30.23 32.53
N SER A 111 20.36 31.54 32.48
CA SER A 111 21.56 32.29 32.94
C SER A 111 22.02 31.83 34.34
N GLU A 112 23.24 31.99 34.85
CA GLU A 112 24.37 32.94 34.76
C GLU A 112 25.67 32.12 34.92
N GLU A 113 26.84 32.53 34.43
CA GLU A 113 27.79 33.35 35.21
C GLU A 113 29.05 33.60 34.35
N THR A 114 29.69 34.76 34.55
CA THR A 114 30.90 35.26 33.90
C THR A 114 31.53 36.23 34.92
N PRO A 115 32.86 36.51 35.00
CA PRO A 115 34.14 35.84 34.59
C PRO A 115 35.18 35.93 35.78
N PRO A 116 36.55 36.03 35.64
CA PRO A 116 37.51 35.88 34.52
C PRO A 116 38.83 35.06 34.75
N ALA A 117 39.51 34.72 33.63
CA ALA A 117 40.95 34.60 33.26
C ALA A 117 42.05 34.18 34.29
N PRO A 118 43.18 33.50 33.92
CA PRO A 118 44.22 34.07 33.00
C PRO A 118 45.09 33.10 32.14
N ASP A 119 45.79 33.72 31.18
CA ASP A 119 47.12 33.45 30.57
C ASP A 119 47.56 32.08 29.99
N ALA A 120 48.03 32.12 28.73
CA ALA A 120 49.31 31.60 28.18
C ALA A 120 49.12 31.25 26.68
N SER A 121 49.68 32.02 25.73
CA SER A 121 51.05 31.94 25.16
C SER A 121 51.33 30.67 24.32
N GLY A 122 51.77 30.88 23.07
CA GLY A 122 52.36 29.87 22.16
C GLY A 122 51.58 29.75 20.84
N ALA A 123 51.86 30.53 19.79
CA ALA A 123 52.98 30.43 18.85
C ALA A 123 52.89 29.24 17.86
N SER A 124 52.99 29.60 16.56
CA SER A 124 53.50 28.79 15.44
C SER A 124 52.59 27.70 14.87
N ASP A 125 52.54 27.40 13.57
CA ASP A 125 53.17 27.91 12.34
C ASP A 125 52.60 27.09 11.16
N SER A 126 52.61 27.69 9.97
CA SER A 126 52.67 27.09 8.61
C SER A 126 51.66 25.99 8.18
N ALA A 127 50.74 26.24 7.25
CA ALA A 127 50.87 26.49 5.79
C ALA A 127 50.61 25.21 4.94
N PRO A 128 50.08 25.36 3.69
CA PRO A 128 49.35 24.32 2.96
C PRO A 128 50.17 23.68 1.81
N MET A 129 49.49 22.85 0.99
CA MET A 129 49.93 22.12 -0.23
C MET A 129 50.21 20.62 -0.01
N SER A 130 49.87 19.69 -0.90
CA SER A 130 49.71 19.82 -2.35
C SER A 130 48.74 18.79 -2.93
N ALA A 131 48.29 19.11 -4.14
CA ALA A 131 47.37 18.42 -5.01
C ALA A 131 47.73 16.95 -5.29
N ALA A 132 46.68 16.15 -5.48
CA ALA A 132 46.70 15.09 -6.49
C ALA A 132 45.30 14.97 -7.09
N THR A 133 45.18 15.50 -8.30
CA THR A 133 44.12 15.23 -9.26
C THR A 133 43.91 13.72 -9.39
N GLY A 134 42.73 13.27 -9.02
CA GLY A 134 42.20 11.96 -9.37
C GLY A 134 40.81 12.18 -9.96
N GLU A 135 40.75 12.41 -11.27
CA GLU A 135 39.52 12.25 -12.05
C GLU A 135 39.11 10.78 -11.98
N THR A 136 38.40 10.40 -10.92
CA THR A 136 37.52 9.25 -10.98
C THR A 136 36.24 9.72 -11.64
N ALA A 137 36.14 9.45 -12.94
CA ALA A 137 34.87 9.32 -13.63
C ALA A 137 34.06 8.23 -12.92
N GLY A 138 33.43 8.60 -11.81
CA GLY A 138 32.40 7.82 -11.16
C GLY A 138 31.30 7.67 -12.19
N GLN A 139 31.14 6.48 -12.73
CA GLN A 139 29.85 6.06 -13.24
C GLN A 139 28.90 6.19 -12.05
N GLN A 140 28.22 7.34 -11.98
CA GLN A 140 27.16 7.58 -11.03
C GLN A 140 26.08 6.58 -11.42
N LEU A 141 26.08 5.41 -10.76
CA LEU A 141 24.90 4.57 -10.70
C LEU A 141 23.75 5.51 -10.33
N PRO A 142 22.64 5.54 -11.09
CA PRO A 142 21.52 6.38 -10.73
C PRO A 142 21.12 5.99 -9.31
N VAL A 143 21.36 6.90 -8.36
CA VAL A 143 20.82 6.77 -7.01
C VAL A 143 19.32 6.84 -7.21
N LEU A 144 18.67 5.66 -7.16
CA LEU A 144 17.23 5.58 -7.15
C LEU A 144 16.79 6.38 -5.92
N ALA A 145 16.11 7.50 -6.14
CA ALA A 145 15.58 8.30 -5.06
C ALA A 145 14.72 7.42 -4.14
N GLU A 146 14.87 7.61 -2.82
CA GLU A 146 14.03 6.91 -1.84
C GLU A 146 12.55 7.23 -2.12
N PRO A 147 11.65 6.25 -1.96
CA PRO A 147 10.24 6.49 -2.20
C PRO A 147 9.71 7.50 -1.19
N ALA A 148 8.84 8.40 -1.64
CA ALA A 148 8.22 9.41 -0.78
C ALA A 148 7.44 8.75 0.38
N PRO A 149 7.38 9.41 1.54
CA PRO A 149 6.64 8.90 2.70
C PRO A 149 5.15 8.76 2.37
N LEU A 150 4.56 7.66 2.87
CA LEU A 150 3.14 7.36 2.75
C LEU A 150 2.45 7.50 4.09
N GLU A 151 1.21 7.99 4.07
CA GLU A 151 0.30 7.99 5.20
C GLU A 151 -0.78 6.92 5.01
N LEU A 152 -1.08 6.17 6.08
CA LEU A 152 -2.13 5.16 6.09
C LEU A 152 -3.48 5.81 6.35
N LEU A 153 -4.28 6.02 5.30
CA LEU A 153 -5.63 6.57 5.42
C LEU A 153 -6.56 5.64 6.19
N THR A 154 -6.58 4.36 5.80
CA THR A 154 -7.38 3.35 6.48
C THR A 154 -6.93 1.93 6.14
N TRP A 155 -7.54 0.95 6.79
CA TRP A 155 -7.28 -0.46 6.52
C TRP A 155 -8.53 -1.32 6.67
N ILE A 156 -8.48 -2.51 6.08
CA ILE A 156 -9.36 -3.64 6.39
C ILE A 156 -8.46 -4.76 6.89
N ARG A 157 -8.71 -5.27 8.10
CA ARG A 157 -8.00 -6.39 8.73
C ARG A 157 -9.02 -7.33 9.36
N GLU A 158 -9.79 -7.99 8.51
CA GLU A 158 -10.95 -8.76 8.96
C GLU A 158 -10.93 -10.17 8.38
N THR A 159 -11.23 -11.14 9.23
CA THR A 159 -11.53 -12.52 8.81
C THR A 159 -13.00 -12.78 9.04
N ARG A 160 -13.72 -13.14 7.97
CA ARG A 160 -15.14 -13.39 8.05
C ARG A 160 -15.51 -14.74 7.47
N ARG A 161 -16.39 -15.44 8.19
CA ARG A 161 -17.07 -16.63 7.70
C ARG A 161 -18.11 -16.25 6.67
N MET A 162 -17.95 -16.74 5.45
CA MET A 162 -18.87 -16.49 4.35
C MET A 162 -19.73 -17.71 4.07
N ARG A 163 -21.01 -17.45 3.82
CA ARG A 163 -21.96 -18.44 3.29
C ARG A 163 -21.99 -18.33 1.78
N SER A 164 -22.17 -19.47 1.12
CA SER A 164 -22.47 -19.51 -0.31
C SER A 164 -23.79 -18.80 -0.59
N GLU A 165 -23.92 -18.21 -1.78
CA GLU A 165 -25.14 -17.57 -2.28
C GLU A 165 -25.60 -16.32 -1.50
N GLU A 166 -24.74 -15.78 -0.64
CA GLU A 166 -24.99 -14.53 0.08
C GLU A 166 -23.91 -13.49 -0.29
N ILE A 167 -24.31 -12.22 -0.36
CA ILE A 167 -23.37 -11.11 -0.53
C ILE A 167 -22.80 -10.76 0.85
N HIS A 168 -21.48 -10.79 0.96
CA HIS A 168 -20.76 -10.34 2.15
C HIS A 168 -20.06 -9.01 1.86
N PHE A 169 -20.12 -8.11 2.83
CA PHE A 169 -19.51 -6.80 2.77
C PHE A 169 -18.55 -6.61 3.94
N LEU A 170 -17.34 -6.19 3.63
CA LEU A 170 -16.33 -5.76 4.59
C LEU A 170 -16.10 -4.27 4.34
N ASP A 171 -16.51 -3.43 5.29
CA ASP A 171 -16.41 -1.98 5.17
C ASP A 171 -15.20 -1.44 5.91
N SER A 172 -14.73 -0.30 5.41
CA SER A 172 -13.81 0.58 6.10
C SER A 172 -14.11 2.02 5.62
N PRO A 173 -13.76 3.07 6.39
CA PRO A 173 -14.20 4.44 6.09
C PRO A 173 -13.98 4.91 4.65
N THR A 174 -12.93 4.46 3.96
CA THR A 174 -12.60 4.91 2.58
C THR A 174 -12.47 3.78 1.56
N ILE A 175 -12.45 2.51 1.98
CA ILE A 175 -12.40 1.34 1.09
C ILE A 175 -13.34 0.25 1.57
N GLY A 176 -13.91 -0.52 0.65
CA GLY A 176 -14.79 -1.64 0.99
C GLY A 176 -14.63 -2.81 0.02
N VAL A 177 -14.95 -4.01 0.50
CA VAL A 177 -14.86 -5.24 -0.29
C VAL A 177 -16.22 -5.93 -0.30
N LEU A 178 -16.70 -6.26 -1.51
CA LEU A 178 -17.89 -7.09 -1.70
C LEU A 178 -17.46 -8.46 -2.22
N VAL A 179 -17.95 -9.52 -1.56
CA VAL A 179 -17.62 -10.90 -1.92
C VAL A 179 -18.91 -11.71 -2.06
N PHE A 180 -18.94 -12.56 -3.09
CA PHE A 180 -20.04 -13.51 -3.32
C PHE A 180 -19.48 -14.83 -3.81
N PHE A 181 -19.93 -15.93 -3.22
CA PHE A 181 -19.59 -17.28 -3.66
C PHE A 181 -20.78 -17.93 -4.36
N LYS A 182 -20.68 -18.11 -5.69
CA LYS A 182 -21.64 -18.89 -6.46
C LYS A 182 -21.18 -20.34 -6.54
N LYS A 183 -22.03 -21.28 -6.14
CA LYS A 183 -21.79 -22.70 -6.42
C LYS A 183 -21.95 -22.92 -7.93
N ILE A 184 -20.95 -23.56 -8.54
CA ILE A 184 -21.06 -24.08 -9.90
C ILE A 184 -21.44 -25.55 -9.80
N GLU A 185 -22.50 -25.94 -10.51
CA GLU A 185 -22.81 -27.35 -10.69
C GLU A 185 -21.85 -27.88 -11.76
N ALA A 186 -21.20 -29.01 -11.51
CA ALA A 186 -20.47 -29.68 -12.57
C ALA A 186 -21.50 -30.08 -13.62
N THR A 187 -21.40 -29.51 -14.82
CA THR A 187 -22.14 -30.05 -15.96
C THR A 187 -21.48 -31.38 -16.29
N GLU A 188 -22.19 -32.47 -16.02
CA GLU A 188 -21.79 -33.84 -16.41
C GLU A 188 -21.83 -34.03 -17.93
#